data_AF-A0A7K3UAL2-F1
#
_entry.id   AF-A0A7K3UAL2-F1
#
_cell.length_a   1.000
_cell.length_b   1.000
_cell.length_c   1.000
_cell.angle_alpha   90.00
_cell.angle_beta   90.00
_cell.angle_gamma   90.00
#
_symmetry.space_group_name_H-M   'P 1'
#
loop_
_entity.id
_entity.type
_entity.pdbx_description
1 polymer ?
#
loop_
_entity_poly.entity_id
_entity_poly.type
_entity_poly.pdbx_seq_one_letter_code
_entity_poly.pdbx_strand_id
1 'polypeptide(L)'
;MSYSQEIDKLLTTIAAEGGRVTGVGLADDDVVKAAADLGLIDVAIGDAWTLVDTVSLTAQQRLEMRLPPIVRKPSIVASAANAIVSMVGRAFGRPSPLR
;
A
#
# COMPACT_ATOMS: atom_id res chain seq x y z
N MET A 1 5.21 -29.62 3.05
CA MET A 1 5.65 -28.83 1.88
C MET A 1 6.84 -27.99 2.33
N SER A 2 7.68 -27.49 1.42
CA SER A 2 8.71 -26.53 1.81
C SER A 2 8.02 -25.21 2.17
N TYR A 3 8.46 -24.55 3.23
CA TYR A 3 7.90 -23.27 3.69
C TYR A 3 7.92 -22.19 2.58
N SER A 4 8.92 -22.25 1.68
CA SER A 4 8.97 -21.38 0.51
C SER A 4 7.80 -21.59 -0.47
N GLN A 5 7.36 -22.85 -0.66
CA GLN A 5 6.26 -23.18 -1.57
C GLN A 5 4.92 -22.69 -1.03
N GLU A 6 4.77 -22.65 0.29
CA GLU A 6 3.58 -22.13 0.96
C GLU A 6 3.50 -20.60 0.84
N ILE A 7 4.63 -19.90 1.00
CA ILE A 7 4.73 -18.46 0.76
C ILE A 7 4.46 -18.14 -0.72
N ASP A 8 5.07 -18.87 -1.66
CA ASP A 8 4.83 -18.66 -3.10
C ASP A 8 3.36 -18.83 -3.47
N LYS A 9 2.70 -19.83 -2.88
CA LYS A 9 1.26 -20.07 -3.06
C LYS A 9 0.43 -18.93 -2.49
N LEU A 10 0.77 -18.43 -1.30
CA LEU A 10 0.12 -17.27 -0.69
C LEU A 10 0.24 -16.04 -1.60
N LEU A 11 1.45 -15.72 -2.06
CA LEU A 11 1.70 -14.58 -2.96
C LEU A 11 0.92 -14.70 -4.27
N THR A 12 0.91 -15.88 -4.87
CA THR A 12 0.16 -16.15 -6.11
C THR A 12 -1.34 -15.97 -5.90
N THR A 13 -1.86 -16.41 -4.76
CA THR A 13 -3.28 -16.25 -4.40
C THR A 13 -3.63 -14.77 -4.24
N ILE A 14 -2.80 -14.02 -3.51
CA ILE A 14 -3.03 -12.57 -3.31
C ILE A 14 -2.93 -11.83 -4.65
N ALA A 15 -1.98 -12.19 -5.51
CA ALA A 15 -1.83 -11.60 -6.84
C ALA A 15 -3.03 -11.88 -7.75
N ALA A 16 -3.60 -13.09 -7.71
CA ALA A 16 -4.80 -13.46 -8.46
C ALA A 16 -6.01 -12.59 -8.08
N GLU A 17 -6.11 -12.21 -6.80
CA GLU A 17 -7.15 -11.31 -6.26
C GLU A 17 -6.82 -9.80 -6.46
N GLY A 18 -5.89 -9.46 -7.36
CA GLY A 18 -5.52 -8.07 -7.64
C GLY A 18 -4.52 -7.46 -6.64
N GLY A 19 -3.91 -8.31 -5.82
CA GLY A 19 -2.85 -7.98 -4.87
C GLY A 19 -3.35 -7.59 -3.47
N ARG A 20 -4.59 -7.97 -3.12
CA ARG A 20 -5.16 -7.81 -1.77
C ARG A 20 -6.20 -8.90 -1.49
N VAL A 21 -6.16 -9.48 -0.28
CA VAL A 21 -7.14 -10.45 0.22
C VAL A 21 -7.63 -10.00 1.60
N THR A 22 -8.88 -10.31 1.92
CA THR A 22 -9.48 -10.03 3.24
C THR A 22 -10.05 -11.31 3.83
N GLY A 23 -9.89 -11.52 5.14
CA GLY A 23 -10.37 -12.72 5.81
C GLY A 23 -10.19 -12.66 7.33
N VAL A 24 -10.90 -13.51 8.06
CA VAL A 24 -10.83 -13.57 9.53
C VAL A 24 -9.61 -14.40 9.93
N GLY A 25 -8.75 -13.86 10.81
CA GLY A 25 -7.60 -14.57 11.35
C GLY A 25 -6.45 -14.75 10.37
N LEU A 26 -6.40 -14.00 9.27
CA LEU A 26 -5.26 -14.04 8.36
C LEU A 26 -3.99 -13.55 9.03
N ALA A 27 -4.10 -12.60 9.96
CA ALA A 27 -2.94 -12.09 10.69
C ALA A 27 -2.30 -13.12 11.62
N ASP A 28 -3.04 -14.17 11.99
CA ASP A 28 -2.56 -15.22 12.89
C ASP A 28 -1.85 -16.37 12.18
N ASP A 29 -2.04 -16.51 10.86
CA ASP A 29 -1.44 -17.56 10.05
C ASP A 29 0.10 -17.43 10.01
N ASP A 30 0.80 -18.54 10.30
CA ASP A 30 2.25 -18.58 10.37
C ASP A 30 2.92 -18.22 9.03
N VAL A 31 2.32 -18.61 7.90
CA VAL A 31 2.83 -18.30 6.56
C VAL A 31 2.67 -16.81 6.26
N VAL A 32 1.56 -16.21 6.72
CA VAL A 32 1.31 -14.76 6.60
C VAL A 32 2.30 -13.98 7.46
N LYS A 33 2.56 -14.41 8.70
CA LYS A 33 3.56 -13.78 9.58
C LYS A 33 4.95 -13.83 8.95
N ALA A 34 5.38 -14.98 8.45
CA ALA A 34 6.68 -15.10 7.80
C ALA A 34 6.80 -14.27 6.51
N ALA A 35 5.76 -14.24 5.68
CA ALA A 35 5.76 -13.41 4.49
C ALA A 35 5.78 -11.89 4.83
N ALA A 36 5.16 -11.50 5.95
CA ALA A 36 5.24 -10.13 6.47
C ALA A 36 6.64 -9.80 7.01
N ASP A 37 7.26 -10.72 7.75
CA ASP A 37 8.63 -10.56 8.27
C ASP A 37 9.67 -10.44 7.13
N LEU A 38 9.39 -11.08 5.98
CA LEU A 38 10.19 -10.97 4.75
C LEU A 38 9.89 -9.68 3.94
N GLY A 39 8.93 -8.86 4.35
CA GLY A 39 8.56 -7.62 3.65
C GLY A 39 7.83 -7.83 2.31
N LEU A 40 7.27 -9.02 2.09
CA LEU A 40 6.58 -9.39 0.84
C LEU A 40 5.12 -8.92 0.86
N ILE A 41 4.53 -8.85 2.06
CA ILE A 41 3.14 -8.44 2.29
C ILE A 41 3.02 -7.45 3.47
N ASP A 42 2.00 -6.61 3.40
CA ASP A 42 1.51 -5.77 4.49
C ASP A 42 0.22 -6.37 5.05
N VAL A 43 0.15 -6.50 6.39
CA VAL A 43 -1.03 -7.01 7.11
C VAL A 43 -1.66 -5.87 7.90
N ALA A 44 -2.95 -5.61 7.65
CA ALA A 44 -3.77 -4.72 8.45
C ALA A 44 -4.78 -5.55 9.23
N ILE A 45 -4.61 -5.59 10.55
CA ILE A 45 -5.47 -6.34 11.46
C ILE A 45 -6.85 -5.67 11.52
N GLY A 46 -7.91 -6.46 11.43
CA GLY A 46 -9.27 -5.99 11.58
C GLY A 46 -9.51 -5.41 12.97
N ASP A 47 -10.15 -4.25 13.03
CA ASP A 47 -10.61 -3.64 14.28
C ASP A 47 -12.04 -4.10 14.64
N ALA A 48 -12.59 -3.55 15.73
CA ALA A 48 -13.94 -3.85 16.19
C ALA A 48 -15.06 -3.54 15.17
N TRP A 49 -14.77 -2.80 14.09
CA TRP A 49 -15.74 -2.44 13.05
C TRP A 49 -15.56 -3.28 11.78
N THR A 50 -14.31 -3.57 11.41
CA THR A 50 -13.98 -4.31 10.19
C THR A 50 -14.03 -5.82 10.38
N LEU A 51 -13.64 -6.32 11.55
CA LEU A 51 -13.68 -7.74 11.96
C LEU A 51 -12.91 -8.72 11.05
N VAL A 52 -12.29 -8.22 9.98
CA VAL A 52 -11.52 -9.00 9.00
C VAL A 52 -10.14 -8.39 8.85
N ASP A 53 -9.14 -9.24 8.81
CA ASP A 53 -7.78 -8.86 8.49
C ASP A 53 -7.67 -8.63 6.99
N THR A 54 -6.85 -7.68 6.60
CA THR A 54 -6.51 -7.39 5.22
C THR A 54 -5.05 -7.69 4.99
N VAL A 55 -4.75 -8.54 4.02
CA VAL A 55 -3.40 -8.83 3.57
C VAL A 55 -3.22 -8.24 2.17
N SER A 56 -2.17 -7.45 1.98
CA SER A 56 -1.86 -6.82 0.70
C SER A 56 -0.40 -7.03 0.31
N LEU A 57 -0.09 -7.15 -0.98
CA LEU A 57 1.29 -7.18 -1.43
C LEU A 57 1.95 -5.81 -1.24
N THR A 58 3.21 -5.80 -0.80
CA THR A 58 3.98 -4.56 -0.70
C THR A 58 4.20 -3.94 -2.09
N ALA A 59 4.51 -2.65 -2.13
CA ALA A 59 4.74 -1.94 -3.39
C ALA A 59 5.84 -2.60 -4.23
N GLN A 60 6.91 -3.07 -3.58
CA GLN A 60 8.01 -3.77 -4.25
C GLN A 60 7.55 -5.12 -4.80
N GLN A 61 6.87 -5.94 -4.00
CA GLN A 61 6.38 -7.25 -4.43
C GLN A 61 5.41 -7.16 -5.60
N ARG A 62 4.56 -6.11 -5.63
CA ARG A 62 3.66 -5.87 -6.76
C ARG A 62 4.42 -5.57 -8.06
N LEU A 63 5.53 -4.82 -7.99
CA LEU A 63 6.37 -4.56 -9.16
C LEU A 63 7.02 -5.84 -9.67
N GLU A 64 7.55 -6.67 -8.77
CA GLU A 64 8.16 -7.97 -9.12
C GLU A 64 7.15 -8.90 -9.79
N MET A 65 5.91 -8.92 -9.30
CA MET A 65 4.81 -9.69 -9.88
C MET A 65 4.11 -9.02 -11.07
N ARG A 66 4.62 -7.88 -11.56
CA ARG A 66 4.06 -7.09 -12.68
C ARG A 66 2.59 -6.69 -12.47
N LEU A 67 2.19 -6.50 -11.22
CA LEU A 67 0.87 -6.01 -10.85
C LEU A 67 0.81 -4.48 -10.99
N PRO A 68 -0.37 -3.91 -11.28
CA PRO A 68 -0.54 -2.47 -11.33
C PRO A 68 -0.19 -1.84 -9.96
N PRO A 69 0.46 -0.66 -9.97
CA PRO A 69 0.88 0.01 -8.75
C PRO A 69 -0.33 0.42 -7.90
N ILE A 70 -0.15 0.48 -6.59
CA ILE A 70 -1.21 0.90 -5.66
C ILE A 70 -1.44 2.40 -5.87
N VAL A 71 -2.50 2.75 -6.59
CA VAL A 71 -2.93 4.14 -6.76
C VAL A 71 -3.56 4.60 -5.44
N ARG A 72 -2.74 5.06 -4.49
CA ARG A 72 -3.24 5.80 -3.33
C ARG A 72 -3.77 7.13 -3.86
N LYS A 73 -5.09 7.28 -3.92
CA LYS A 73 -5.72 8.57 -4.24
C LYS A 73 -5.10 9.63 -3.32
N PRO A 74 -4.62 10.77 -3.86
CA PRO A 74 -4.07 11.81 -3.02
C PRO A 74 -5.13 12.21 -2.00
N SER A 75 -4.79 12.08 -0.72
CA SER A 75 -5.62 12.58 0.37
C SER A 75 -5.87 14.07 0.13
N ILE A 76 -7.08 14.54 0.43
CA ILE A 76 -7.52 15.95 0.30
C ILE A 76 -6.50 16.92 0.93
N VAL A 77 -5.76 16.46 1.94
CA VAL A 77 -4.67 17.19 2.61
C VAL A 77 -3.52 17.55 1.67
N ALA A 78 -3.12 16.65 0.76
CA ALA A 78 -2.07 16.93 -0.23
C ALA A 78 -2.52 17.96 -1.28
N SER A 79 -3.80 17.95 -1.64
CA SER A 79 -4.40 18.97 -2.51
C SER A 79 -4.42 20.35 -1.85
N ALA A 80 -4.73 20.41 -0.55
CA ALA A 80 -4.70 21.65 0.22
C ALA A 80 -3.27 22.21 0.37
N ALA A 81 -2.27 21.34 0.61
CA ALA A 81 -0.88 21.76 0.73
C ALA A 81 -0.34 22.42 -0.56
N ASN A 82 -0.67 21.87 -1.74
CA ASN A 82 -0.29 22.48 -3.02
C ASN A 82 -0.96 23.85 -3.24
N ALA A 83 -2.20 24.03 -2.81
CA ALA A 83 -2.89 25.31 -2.91
C ALA A 83 -2.26 26.38 -2.01
N ILE A 84 -1.85 26.03 -0.78
CA ILE A 84 -1.19 26.94 0.15
C ILE A 84 0.19 27.36 -0.37
N VAL A 85 0.99 26.43 -0.87
CA VAL A 85 2.32 26.73 -1.45
C VAL A 85 2.19 27.62 -2.69
N SER A 86 1.20 27.37 -3.55
CA SER A 86 0.90 28.22 -4.71
C SER A 86 0.52 29.66 -4.30
N MET A 87 -0.23 29.83 -3.22
CA MET A 87 -0.69 31.13 -2.76
C MET A 87 0.44 31.94 -2.09
N VAL A 88 1.29 31.28 -1.29
CA VAL A 88 2.47 31.89 -0.65
C VAL A 88 3.53 32.25 -1.71
N GLY A 89 3.75 31.38 -2.71
CA GLY A 89 4.66 31.68 -3.82
C GLY A 89 4.23 32.90 -4.65
N ARG A 90 2.92 33.15 -4.77
CA ARG A 90 2.38 34.35 -5.44
C ARG A 90 2.44 35.61 -4.56
N ALA A 91 2.33 35.46 -3.24
CA ALA A 91 2.36 36.57 -2.29
C ALA A 91 3.78 37.07 -2.01
N PHE A 92 4.80 36.20 -2.08
CA PHE A 92 6.20 36.55 -1.78
C PHE A 92 7.15 36.43 -2.99
N GLY A 93 6.66 35.95 -4.13
CA GLY A 93 7.38 36.00 -5.40
C GLY A 93 7.45 37.44 -5.89
N ARG A 94 8.62 38.06 -5.78
CA ARG A 94 8.94 39.36 -6.39
C ARG A 94 8.41 39.40 -7.83
N PRO A 95 7.67 40.43 -8.26
CA PRO A 95 7.48 40.67 -9.68
C PRO A 95 8.87 41.01 -10.23
N SER A 96 9.52 40.05 -10.89
CA SER A 96 10.63 40.35 -11.77
C SER A 96 10.02 40.95 -13.03
N PRO A 97 10.23 42.25 -13.33
CA PRO A 97 9.91 42.75 -14.64
C PRO A 97 11.00 42.23 -15.57
N LEU A 98 10.73 41.12 -16.25
CA LEU A 98 11.43 40.84 -17.50
C LEU A 98 10.95 41.90 -18.49
N ARG A 99 11.83 42.88 -18.69
CA ARG A 99 12.01 43.80 -19.82
C ARG A 99 10.88 43.88 -20.85
#